data_AF-A0A517PL55-F1
#
_entry.id   AF-A0A517PL55-F1
#
_cell.length_a   1.000
_cell.length_b   1.000
_cell.length_c   1.000
_cell.angle_alpha   90.00
_cell.angle_beta   90.00
_cell.angle_gamma   90.00
#
_symmetry.space_group_name_H-M   'P 1'
#
loop_
_entity.id
_entity.type
_entity.pdbx_description
1 polymer ?
#
loop_
_entity_poly.entity_id
_entity_poly.type
_entity_poly.pdbx_seq_one_letter_code
_entity_poly.pdbx_strand_id
1 'polypeptide(L)'
;MRIMLLLCWGLVPLFLGAYHYGPGQAQLKLDDVDRRVKVAQTAEEHGNWSRAVALYNEALPLVPAENVKESRKIRLARDKAMMFSGELPEAYLDLQALLGELQSDEKPDAELLKETRSAMANAEYYVTWTLRLEGVGKDGWEPIIESSRQNYRLLAENAEKTGDKGDLKEQQENLEAVIRLANLDLTDLQGMPIPRQCKCKGCCNGVCNGKKPGKKPGKGKGKKKEKDHRGASAGPPPDKSGS
;
A
#
# COMPACT_ATOMS: atom_id res chain seq x y z
N MET A 1 5.14 -17.42 59.00
CA MET A 1 4.01 -16.82 58.26
C MET A 1 4.10 -15.30 58.13
N ARG A 2 4.35 -14.54 59.21
CA ARG A 2 4.44 -13.05 59.15
C ARG A 2 5.53 -12.51 58.20
N ILE A 3 6.70 -13.13 58.17
CA ILE A 3 7.82 -12.71 57.28
C ILE A 3 7.47 -12.92 55.79
N MET A 4 6.80 -14.02 55.44
CA MET A 4 6.35 -14.23 54.05
C MET A 4 5.28 -13.22 53.62
N LEU A 5 4.37 -12.83 54.51
CA LEU A 5 3.39 -11.79 54.22
C LEU A 5 4.06 -10.43 53.96
N LEU A 6 5.08 -10.07 54.73
CA LEU A 6 5.83 -8.83 54.53
C LEU A 6 6.66 -8.85 53.24
N LEU A 7 7.28 -9.99 52.90
CA LEU A 7 8.01 -10.15 51.63
C LEU A 7 7.06 -10.06 50.42
N CYS A 8 5.93 -10.75 50.46
CA CYS A 8 4.90 -10.63 49.41
C CYS A 8 4.39 -9.19 49.30
N TRP A 9 4.15 -8.50 50.42
CA TRP A 9 3.71 -7.11 50.43
C TRP A 9 4.76 -6.16 49.83
N GLY A 10 6.05 -6.39 50.08
CA GLY A 10 7.15 -5.62 49.48
C GLY A 10 7.37 -5.90 47.99
N LEU A 11 7.03 -7.10 47.51
CA LEU A 11 7.14 -7.48 46.10
C LEU A 11 6.03 -6.89 45.24
N VAL A 12 4.81 -6.73 45.76
CA VAL A 12 3.67 -6.16 45.03
C VAL A 12 3.98 -4.82 44.33
N PRO A 13 4.52 -3.78 45.01
CA PRO A 13 4.85 -2.52 44.34
C PRO A 13 5.98 -2.66 43.31
N LEU A 14 6.91 -3.59 43.49
CA LEU A 14 7.96 -3.88 42.51
C LEU A 14 7.39 -4.52 41.24
N PHE A 15 6.48 -5.48 41.38
CA PHE A 15 5.78 -6.09 40.25
C PHE A 15 4.86 -5.09 39.53
N LEU A 16 4.13 -4.26 40.27
CA LEU A 16 3.28 -3.21 39.70
C LEU A 16 4.11 -2.16 38.94
N GLY A 17 5.25 -1.73 39.51
CA GLY A 17 6.19 -0.83 38.82
C GLY A 17 6.75 -1.46 37.54
N ALA A 18 7.25 -2.69 37.62
CA ALA A 18 7.77 -3.40 36.45
C ALA A 18 6.71 -3.59 35.35
N TYR A 19 5.47 -3.90 35.75
CA TYR A 19 4.35 -4.00 34.81
C TYR A 19 4.03 -2.65 34.18
N HIS A 20 3.87 -1.58 34.98
CA HIS A 20 3.49 -0.28 34.47
C HIS A 20 4.54 0.31 33.52
N TYR A 21 5.83 0.19 33.86
CA TYR A 21 6.92 0.73 33.03
C TYR A 21 7.33 -0.17 31.86
N GLY A 22 6.90 -1.43 31.84
CA GLY A 22 7.09 -2.35 30.73
C GLY A 22 5.78 -2.61 29.98
N PRO A 23 5.09 -3.75 30.21
CA PRO A 23 3.86 -4.13 29.50
C PRO A 23 2.75 -3.07 29.49
N GLY A 24 2.57 -2.32 30.58
CA GLY A 24 1.54 -1.30 30.70
C GLY A 24 1.73 -0.12 29.72
N GLN A 25 2.98 0.29 29.47
CA GLN A 25 3.26 1.31 28.44
C GLN A 25 2.96 0.80 27.02
N ALA A 26 3.20 -0.49 26.75
CA ALA A 26 2.89 -1.09 25.46
C ALA A 26 1.37 -1.13 25.21
N GLN A 27 0.58 -1.46 26.23
CA GLN A 27 -0.88 -1.44 26.15
C GLN A 27 -1.44 -0.03 25.92
N LEU A 28 -0.93 0.98 26.62
CA LEU A 28 -1.35 2.37 26.41
C LEU A 28 -1.07 2.87 24.97
N LYS A 29 0.02 2.41 24.34
CA LYS A 29 0.31 2.73 22.93
C LYS A 29 -0.70 2.06 21.99
N LEU A 30 -1.07 0.81 22.27
CA LEU A 30 -2.09 0.10 21.50
C LEU A 30 -3.46 0.78 21.65
N ASP A 31 -3.81 1.28 22.84
CA ASP A 31 -5.04 2.05 23.03
C ASP A 31 -5.07 3.34 22.17
N ASP A 32 -3.94 4.03 22.01
CA ASP A 32 -3.86 5.21 21.12
C ASP A 32 -3.97 4.81 19.64
N VAL A 33 -3.33 3.71 19.24
CA VAL A 33 -3.48 3.12 17.90
C VAL A 33 -4.95 2.80 17.62
N ASP A 34 -5.61 2.05 18.51
CA ASP A 34 -7.00 1.63 18.38
C ASP A 34 -7.94 2.83 18.27
N ARG A 35 -7.70 3.87 19.07
CA ARG A 35 -8.47 5.11 18.99
C ARG A 35 -8.34 5.77 17.61
N ARG A 36 -7.12 5.87 17.07
CA ARG A 36 -6.86 6.48 15.75
C ARG A 36 -7.45 5.64 14.62
N VAL A 37 -7.31 4.31 14.71
CA VAL A 37 -7.87 3.35 13.74
C VAL A 37 -9.41 3.46 13.72
N LYS A 38 -10.07 3.54 14.87
CA LYS A 38 -11.53 3.76 14.93
C LYS A 38 -11.95 5.07 14.27
N VAL A 39 -11.23 6.16 14.52
CA VAL A 39 -11.52 7.45 13.86
C VAL A 39 -11.27 7.37 12.35
N ALA A 40 -10.28 6.60 11.90
CA ALA A 40 -10.03 6.34 10.49
C ALA A 40 -11.18 5.55 9.85
N GLN A 41 -11.64 4.47 10.49
CA GLN A 41 -12.80 3.67 10.05
C GLN A 41 -14.07 4.52 9.97
N THR A 42 -14.33 5.38 10.97
CA THR A 42 -15.44 6.33 10.88
C THR A 42 -15.27 7.28 9.69
N ALA A 43 -14.05 7.74 9.39
CA ALA A 43 -13.83 8.56 8.20
C ALA A 43 -14.10 7.79 6.89
N GLU A 44 -13.79 6.49 6.82
CA GLU A 44 -14.15 5.61 5.69
C GLU A 44 -15.67 5.48 5.53
N GLU A 45 -16.40 5.24 6.62
CA GLU A 45 -17.87 5.15 6.62
C GLU A 45 -18.54 6.43 6.09
N HIS A 46 -17.94 7.59 6.37
CA HIS A 46 -18.40 8.89 5.86
C HIS A 46 -17.86 9.21 4.46
N GLY A 47 -17.15 8.28 3.81
CA GLY A 47 -16.57 8.46 2.47
C GLY A 47 -15.44 9.48 2.39
N ASN A 48 -14.84 9.83 3.53
CA ASN A 48 -13.72 10.77 3.66
C ASN A 48 -12.38 10.03 3.59
N TRP A 49 -12.12 9.42 2.43
CA TRP A 49 -10.98 8.53 2.19
C TRP A 49 -9.63 9.19 2.46
N SER A 50 -9.42 10.43 2.00
CA SER A 50 -8.14 11.12 2.26
C SER A 50 -7.89 11.37 3.76
N ARG A 51 -8.94 11.58 4.55
CA ARG A 51 -8.81 11.67 6.01
C ARG A 51 -8.51 10.31 6.64
N ALA A 52 -9.17 9.25 6.19
CA ALA A 52 -8.89 7.88 6.65
C ALA A 52 -7.42 7.51 6.41
N VAL A 53 -6.91 7.73 5.19
CA VAL A 53 -5.50 7.49 4.83
C VAL A 53 -4.54 8.26 5.74
N ALA A 54 -4.81 9.55 5.99
CA ALA A 54 -3.99 10.35 6.90
C ALA A 54 -3.97 9.78 8.33
N LEU A 55 -5.12 9.38 8.86
CA LEU A 55 -5.23 8.81 10.20
C LEU A 55 -4.53 7.45 10.33
N TYR A 56 -4.61 6.59 9.31
CA TYR A 56 -3.84 5.35 9.29
C TYR A 56 -2.34 5.58 9.22
N ASN A 57 -1.88 6.55 8.42
CA ASN A 57 -0.48 6.95 8.36
C ASN A 57 0.03 7.52 9.70
N GLU A 58 -0.84 8.15 10.50
CA GLU A 58 -0.52 8.56 11.86
C GLU A 58 -0.51 7.40 12.86
N ALA A 59 -1.35 6.37 12.66
CA ALA A 59 -1.46 5.22 13.55
C ALA A 59 -0.32 4.21 13.37
N LEU A 60 0.07 3.91 12.12
CA LEU A 60 1.12 2.94 11.79
C LEU A 60 2.44 3.12 12.56
N PRO A 61 3.05 4.32 12.68
CA PRO A 61 4.30 4.49 13.41
C PRO A 61 4.15 4.33 14.94
N LEU A 62 2.93 4.29 15.47
CA LEU A 62 2.66 4.09 16.90
C LEU A 62 2.52 2.62 17.26
N VAL A 63 2.32 1.74 16.27
CA VAL A 63 2.24 0.29 16.49
C VAL A 63 3.60 -0.21 16.97
N PRO A 64 3.66 -0.92 18.12
CA PRO A 64 4.89 -1.54 18.59
C PRO A 64 5.46 -2.51 17.53
N ALA A 65 6.78 -2.55 17.36
CA ALA A 65 7.44 -3.31 16.29
C ALA A 65 7.17 -4.82 16.36
N GLU A 66 6.94 -5.33 17.57
CA GLU A 66 6.55 -6.71 17.85
C GLU A 66 5.13 -7.05 17.36
N ASN A 67 4.26 -6.05 17.19
CA ASN A 67 2.87 -6.27 16.79
C ASN A 67 2.69 -6.17 15.27
N VAL A 68 3.42 -7.03 14.56
CA VAL A 68 3.45 -7.09 13.08
C VAL A 68 2.06 -7.31 12.49
N LYS A 69 1.24 -8.15 13.14
CA LYS A 69 -0.13 -8.46 12.69
C LYS A 69 -1.00 -7.21 12.65
N GLU A 70 -0.96 -6.38 13.70
CA GLU A 70 -1.76 -5.16 13.76
C GLU A 70 -1.30 -4.13 12.73
N SER A 71 0.02 -3.95 12.59
CA SER A 71 0.59 -3.09 11.56
C SER A 71 0.13 -3.49 10.16
N ARG A 72 0.15 -4.78 9.83
CA ARG A 72 -0.30 -5.30 8.52
C ARG A 72 -1.80 -5.10 8.29
N LYS A 73 -2.65 -5.27 9.31
CA LYS A 73 -4.09 -4.96 9.21
C LYS A 73 -4.35 -3.49 8.91
N ILE A 74 -3.63 -2.60 9.60
CA ILE A 74 -3.74 -1.15 9.39
C ILE A 74 -3.24 -0.77 7.99
N ARG A 75 -2.15 -1.39 7.50
CA ARG A 75 -1.67 -1.21 6.12
C ARG A 75 -2.75 -1.61 5.11
N LEU A 76 -3.35 -2.79 5.25
CA LEU A 76 -4.42 -3.24 4.37
C LEU A 76 -5.61 -2.26 4.35
N ALA A 77 -6.06 -1.79 5.53
CA ALA A 77 -7.16 -0.81 5.61
C ALA A 77 -6.78 0.51 4.93
N ARG A 78 -5.57 1.02 5.21
CA ARG A 78 -5.04 2.22 4.55
C ARG A 78 -5.03 2.06 3.03
N ASP A 79 -4.54 0.95 2.51
CA ASP A 79 -4.41 0.74 1.07
C ASP A 79 -5.79 0.66 0.40
N LYS A 80 -6.76 -0.02 1.04
CA LYS A 80 -8.16 0.00 0.62
C LYS A 80 -8.68 1.45 0.55
N ALA A 81 -8.43 2.29 1.56
CA ALA A 81 -8.82 3.70 1.53
C ALA A 81 -8.06 4.52 0.45
N MET A 82 -6.78 4.24 0.24
CA MET A 82 -5.94 4.91 -0.75
C MET A 82 -6.50 4.74 -2.17
N MET A 83 -7.03 3.55 -2.49
CA MET A 83 -7.70 3.28 -3.76
C MET A 83 -8.85 4.26 -4.04
N PHE A 84 -9.57 4.75 -3.02
CA PHE A 84 -10.67 5.72 -3.20
C PHE A 84 -10.26 7.19 -3.04
N SER A 85 -9.01 7.45 -2.63
CA SER A 85 -8.48 8.78 -2.33
C SER A 85 -7.68 9.41 -3.48
N GLY A 86 -7.54 8.67 -4.58
CA GLY A 86 -6.75 9.02 -5.76
C GLY A 86 -5.27 8.63 -5.68
N GLU A 87 -4.92 7.71 -4.76
CA GLU A 87 -3.58 7.18 -4.49
C GLU A 87 -3.49 5.69 -4.88
N LEU A 88 -4.14 5.32 -5.98
CA LEU A 88 -4.21 3.94 -6.48
C LEU A 88 -2.83 3.35 -6.84
N PRO A 89 -1.92 4.07 -7.52
CA PRO A 89 -0.54 3.62 -7.74
C PRO A 89 0.18 3.18 -6.45
N GLU A 90 0.10 4.01 -5.41
CA GLU A 90 0.75 3.76 -4.14
C GLU A 90 0.09 2.61 -3.39
N ALA A 91 -1.25 2.51 -3.42
CA ALA A 91 -1.99 1.39 -2.85
C ALA A 91 -1.60 0.06 -3.52
N TYR A 92 -1.52 0.03 -4.85
CA TYR A 92 -1.13 -1.17 -5.60
C TYR A 92 0.27 -1.66 -5.22
N LEU A 93 1.24 -0.74 -5.10
CA LEU A 93 2.62 -1.10 -4.74
C LEU A 93 2.72 -1.59 -3.28
N ASP A 94 2.01 -0.98 -2.33
CA ASP A 94 2.05 -1.46 -0.95
C ASP A 94 1.29 -2.79 -0.78
N LEU A 95 0.15 -2.98 -1.47
CA LEU A 95 -0.56 -4.26 -1.49
C LEU A 95 0.28 -5.39 -2.08
N GLN A 96 1.06 -5.11 -3.15
CA GLN A 96 2.00 -6.08 -3.71
C GLN A 96 3.06 -6.48 -2.68
N ALA A 97 3.63 -5.50 -1.97
CA ALA A 97 4.62 -5.75 -0.93
C ALA A 97 4.00 -6.52 0.25
N LEU A 98 2.83 -6.11 0.73
CA LEU A 98 2.11 -6.73 1.84
C LEU A 98 1.71 -8.18 1.52
N LEU A 99 1.22 -8.44 0.31
CA LEU A 99 0.89 -9.80 -0.14
C LEU A 99 2.15 -10.67 -0.18
N GLY A 100 3.27 -10.14 -0.69
CA GLY A 100 4.55 -10.83 -0.71
C GLY A 100 5.06 -11.16 0.69
N GLU A 101 4.96 -10.22 1.64
CA GLU A 101 5.29 -10.45 3.05
C GLU A 101 4.44 -11.59 3.64
N LEU A 102 3.13 -11.54 3.48
CA LEU A 102 2.22 -12.56 4.01
C LEU A 102 2.47 -13.94 3.39
N GLN A 103 2.72 -14.02 2.09
CA GLN A 103 3.03 -15.29 1.42
C GLN A 103 4.36 -15.90 1.84
N SER A 104 5.29 -15.07 2.34
CA SER A 104 6.60 -15.53 2.82
C SER A 104 6.59 -16.04 4.27
N ASP A 105 5.52 -15.78 5.03
CA ASP A 105 5.37 -16.30 6.39
C ASP A 105 5.17 -17.82 6.35
N GLU A 106 5.79 -18.56 7.29
CA GLU A 106 5.59 -20.02 7.41
C GLU A 106 4.12 -20.37 7.74
N LYS A 107 3.46 -19.51 8.52
CA LYS A 107 2.07 -19.66 8.96
C LYS A 107 1.35 -18.30 8.85
N PRO A 108 0.94 -17.90 7.65
CA PRO A 108 0.23 -16.64 7.48
C PRO A 108 -1.13 -16.67 8.17
N ASP A 109 -1.58 -15.50 8.62
CA ASP A 109 -2.98 -15.31 8.98
C ASP A 109 -3.83 -15.48 7.72
N ALA A 110 -4.60 -16.57 7.66
CA ALA A 110 -5.36 -16.97 6.48
C ALA A 110 -6.39 -15.91 6.06
N GLU A 111 -7.03 -15.24 7.03
CA GLU A 111 -8.03 -14.23 6.74
C GLU A 111 -7.37 -12.96 6.21
N LEU A 112 -6.29 -12.51 6.86
CA LEU A 112 -5.55 -11.34 6.38
C LEU A 112 -4.96 -11.57 4.99
N LEU A 113 -4.45 -12.79 4.71
CA LEU A 113 -3.95 -13.16 3.39
C LEU A 113 -5.08 -13.17 2.35
N LYS A 114 -6.24 -13.71 2.68
CA LYS A 114 -7.44 -13.72 1.82
C LYS A 114 -7.86 -12.29 1.49
N GLU A 115 -8.03 -11.45 2.50
CA GLU A 115 -8.44 -10.06 2.30
C GLU A 115 -7.41 -9.25 1.50
N THR A 116 -6.12 -9.42 1.79
CA THR A 116 -5.04 -8.74 1.06
C THR A 116 -5.02 -9.16 -0.40
N ARG A 117 -5.22 -10.45 -0.69
CA ARG A 117 -5.32 -10.95 -2.07
C ARG A 117 -6.53 -10.36 -2.80
N SER A 118 -7.68 -10.25 -2.13
CA SER A 118 -8.87 -9.64 -2.71
C SER A 118 -8.65 -8.14 -3.01
N ALA A 119 -8.06 -7.41 -2.07
CA ALA A 119 -7.71 -6.00 -2.24
C ALA A 119 -6.69 -5.79 -3.37
N MET A 120 -5.66 -6.65 -3.45
CA MET A 120 -4.67 -6.63 -4.52
C MET A 120 -5.31 -6.84 -5.90
N ALA A 121 -6.16 -7.87 -6.03
CA ALA A 121 -6.87 -8.13 -7.27
C ALA A 121 -7.76 -6.96 -7.69
N ASN A 122 -8.40 -6.30 -6.72
CA ASN A 122 -9.23 -5.12 -6.95
C ASN A 122 -8.38 -3.91 -7.40
N ALA A 123 -7.22 -3.71 -6.79
CA ALA A 123 -6.27 -2.67 -7.20
C ALA A 123 -5.76 -2.92 -8.62
N GLU A 124 -5.37 -4.15 -8.95
CA GLU A 124 -4.94 -4.57 -10.28
C GLU A 124 -6.01 -4.32 -11.36
N TYR A 125 -7.29 -4.56 -11.03
CA TYR A 125 -8.42 -4.25 -11.90
C TYR A 125 -8.47 -2.75 -12.23
N TYR A 126 -8.46 -1.88 -11.21
CA TYR A 126 -8.53 -0.43 -11.44
C TYR A 126 -7.25 0.15 -12.04
N VAL A 127 -6.07 -0.39 -11.69
CA VAL A 127 -4.81 -0.02 -12.33
C VAL A 127 -4.89 -0.34 -13.81
N THR A 128 -5.30 -1.56 -14.18
CA THR A 128 -5.53 -1.93 -15.58
C THR A 128 -6.48 -0.97 -16.27
N TRP A 129 -7.63 -0.66 -15.65
CA TRP A 129 -8.58 0.31 -16.18
C TRP A 129 -7.90 1.65 -16.52
N THR A 130 -7.13 2.21 -15.58
CA THR A 130 -6.44 3.48 -15.78
C THR A 130 -5.38 3.40 -16.88
N LEU A 131 -4.56 2.35 -16.91
CA LEU A 131 -3.53 2.16 -17.93
C LEU A 131 -4.12 2.06 -19.34
N ARG A 132 -5.25 1.36 -19.48
CA ARG A 132 -5.97 1.27 -20.75
C ARG A 132 -6.50 2.64 -21.19
N LEU A 133 -7.08 3.42 -20.28
CA LEU A 133 -7.51 4.80 -20.58
C LEU A 133 -6.35 5.74 -20.93
N GLU A 134 -5.16 5.51 -20.36
CA GLU A 134 -3.93 6.24 -20.68
C GLU A 134 -3.30 5.80 -22.01
N GLY A 135 -3.87 4.81 -22.70
CA GLY A 135 -3.39 4.31 -23.99
C GLY A 135 -2.16 3.40 -23.88
N VAL A 136 -1.89 2.84 -22.70
CA VAL A 136 -0.83 1.85 -22.51
C VAL A 136 -1.15 0.61 -23.35
N GLY A 137 -0.16 0.11 -24.08
CA GLY A 137 -0.30 -1.08 -24.92
C GLY A 137 -0.57 -2.35 -24.12
N LYS A 138 -1.07 -3.38 -24.81
CA LYS A 138 -1.45 -4.66 -24.23
C LYS A 138 -0.37 -5.27 -23.34
N ASP A 139 0.89 -5.24 -23.79
CA ASP A 139 2.05 -5.75 -23.04
C ASP A 139 2.24 -5.10 -21.66
N GLY A 140 1.76 -3.86 -21.47
CA GLY A 140 1.89 -3.13 -20.22
C GLY A 140 0.80 -3.44 -19.19
N TRP A 141 -0.44 -3.65 -19.62
CA TRP A 141 -1.57 -3.88 -18.71
C TRP A 141 -2.02 -5.34 -18.62
N GLU A 142 -1.76 -6.17 -19.64
CA GLU A 142 -2.18 -7.58 -19.67
C GLU A 142 -1.61 -8.41 -18.51
N PRO A 143 -0.31 -8.28 -18.13
CA PRO A 143 0.21 -9.01 -16.98
C PRO A 143 -0.49 -8.65 -15.66
N ILE A 144 -0.91 -7.39 -15.51
CA ILE A 144 -1.55 -6.88 -14.30
C ILE A 144 -2.96 -7.46 -14.17
N ILE A 145 -3.76 -7.41 -15.24
CA ILE A 145 -5.12 -7.94 -15.21
C ILE A 145 -5.15 -9.47 -15.13
N GLU A 146 -4.15 -10.15 -15.69
CA GLU A 146 -4.03 -11.60 -15.56
C GLU A 146 -3.68 -11.99 -14.12
N SER A 147 -2.82 -11.24 -13.43
CA SER A 147 -2.58 -11.41 -11.99
C SER A 147 -3.89 -11.27 -11.17
N SER A 148 -4.70 -10.26 -11.49
CA SER A 148 -6.02 -10.06 -10.86
C SER A 148 -6.94 -11.28 -11.06
N ARG A 149 -6.97 -11.83 -12.28
CA ARG A 149 -7.74 -13.03 -12.61
C ARG A 149 -7.29 -14.23 -11.76
N GLN A 150 -6.00 -14.47 -11.66
CA GLN A 150 -5.46 -15.59 -10.89
C GLN A 150 -5.78 -15.46 -9.40
N ASN A 151 -5.70 -14.24 -8.87
CA ASN A 151 -6.05 -13.96 -7.48
C ASN A 151 -7.53 -14.26 -7.20
N TYR A 152 -8.47 -13.76 -8.02
CA TYR A 152 -9.90 -14.04 -7.81
C TYR A 152 -10.27 -15.49 -8.05
N ARG A 153 -9.66 -16.16 -9.04
CA ARG A 153 -9.84 -17.60 -9.25
C ARG A 153 -9.46 -18.41 -8.01
N LEU A 154 -8.28 -18.14 -7.44
CA LEU A 154 -7.83 -18.82 -6.24
C LEU A 154 -8.75 -18.55 -5.04
N LEU A 155 -9.26 -17.32 -4.90
CA LEU A 155 -10.22 -16.98 -3.84
C LEU A 155 -11.54 -17.75 -4.02
N ALA A 156 -12.08 -17.82 -5.24
CA ALA A 156 -13.27 -18.59 -5.56
C ALA A 156 -13.09 -20.10 -5.27
N GLU A 157 -11.97 -20.69 -5.71
CA GLU A 157 -11.65 -22.10 -5.43
C GLU A 157 -11.54 -22.38 -3.92
N ASN A 158 -11.02 -21.45 -3.14
CA ASN A 158 -10.95 -21.58 -1.68
C ASN A 158 -12.34 -21.44 -1.03
N ALA A 159 -13.15 -20.49 -1.48
CA ALA A 159 -14.52 -20.32 -1.01
C ALA A 159 -15.35 -21.59 -1.27
N GLU A 160 -15.22 -22.19 -2.46
CA GLU A 160 -15.85 -23.46 -2.81
C GLU A 160 -15.44 -24.59 -1.86
N LYS A 161 -14.14 -24.74 -1.58
CA LYS A 161 -13.62 -25.74 -0.63
C LYS A 161 -14.16 -25.57 0.79
N THR A 162 -14.32 -24.32 1.23
CA THR A 162 -14.86 -24.00 2.57
C THR A 162 -16.39 -24.07 2.64
N GLY A 163 -17.08 -24.17 1.50
CA GLY A 163 -18.53 -24.18 1.42
C GLY A 163 -19.19 -22.80 1.61
N ASP A 164 -18.40 -21.72 1.58
CA ASP A 164 -18.92 -20.35 1.66
C ASP A 164 -19.51 -19.92 0.31
N LYS A 165 -20.82 -20.13 0.16
CA LYS A 165 -21.55 -19.79 -1.07
C LYS A 165 -21.61 -18.29 -1.33
N GLY A 166 -21.58 -17.47 -0.28
CA GLY A 166 -21.66 -16.01 -0.42
C GLY A 166 -20.36 -15.48 -1.02
N ASP A 167 -19.25 -15.85 -0.41
CA ASP A 167 -17.91 -15.49 -0.88
C ASP A 167 -17.65 -16.09 -2.28
N LEU A 168 -18.01 -17.35 -2.52
CA LEU A 168 -17.85 -17.97 -3.84
C LEU A 168 -18.53 -17.15 -4.94
N LYS A 169 -19.78 -16.72 -4.72
CA LYS A 169 -20.52 -15.92 -5.69
C LYS A 169 -19.85 -14.57 -5.93
N GLU A 170 -19.44 -13.89 -4.86
CA GLU A 170 -18.74 -12.60 -4.96
C GLU A 170 -17.44 -12.74 -5.76
N GLN A 171 -16.62 -13.74 -5.46
CA GLN A 171 -15.35 -13.92 -6.16
C GLN A 171 -15.54 -14.36 -7.63
N GLN A 172 -16.61 -15.08 -7.95
CA GLN A 172 -16.98 -15.38 -9.34
C GLN A 172 -17.39 -14.12 -10.10
N GLU A 173 -18.21 -13.26 -9.51
CA GLU A 173 -18.63 -11.98 -10.11
C GLU A 173 -17.43 -11.05 -10.35
N ASN A 174 -16.52 -10.98 -9.37
CA ASN A 174 -15.27 -10.23 -9.48
C ASN A 174 -14.36 -10.81 -10.58
N LEU A 175 -14.22 -12.14 -10.62
CA LEU A 175 -13.47 -12.83 -11.67
C LEU A 175 -14.03 -12.47 -13.04
N GLU A 176 -15.34 -12.59 -13.25
CA GLU A 176 -15.99 -12.21 -14.50
C GLU A 176 -15.77 -10.73 -14.86
N ALA A 177 -15.81 -9.82 -13.88
CA ALA A 177 -15.54 -8.41 -14.12
C ALA A 177 -14.13 -8.19 -14.68
N VAL A 178 -13.13 -8.91 -14.14
CA VAL A 178 -11.76 -8.92 -14.64
C VAL A 178 -11.69 -9.49 -16.07
N ILE A 179 -12.40 -10.60 -16.36
CA ILE A 179 -12.48 -11.16 -17.72
C ILE A 179 -13.08 -10.14 -18.70
N ARG A 180 -14.17 -9.48 -18.29
CA ARG A 180 -14.83 -8.45 -19.10
C ARG A 180 -13.87 -7.30 -19.38
N LEU A 181 -13.18 -6.78 -18.36
CA LEU A 181 -12.22 -5.69 -18.55
C LEU A 181 -11.06 -6.09 -19.46
N ALA A 182 -10.56 -7.31 -19.39
CA ALA A 182 -9.48 -7.78 -20.26
C ALA A 182 -9.89 -7.85 -21.75
N ASN A 183 -11.17 -8.12 -22.03
CA ASN A 183 -11.69 -8.30 -23.38
C ASN A 183 -12.47 -7.09 -23.93
N LEU A 184 -12.79 -6.10 -23.10
CA LEU A 184 -13.53 -4.91 -23.51
C LEU A 184 -12.71 -4.07 -24.48
N ASP A 185 -13.30 -3.50 -25.53
CA ASP A 185 -12.59 -2.58 -26.42
C ASP A 185 -12.34 -1.21 -25.76
N LEU A 186 -11.31 -0.50 -26.22
CA LEU A 186 -10.94 0.80 -25.63
C LEU A 186 -12.05 1.85 -25.82
N THR A 187 -12.72 1.87 -26.97
CA THR A 187 -13.82 2.79 -27.26
C THR A 187 -14.98 2.58 -26.29
N ASP A 188 -15.33 1.32 -26.00
CA ASP A 188 -16.38 0.98 -25.05
C ASP A 188 -15.96 1.36 -23.62
N LEU A 189 -14.69 1.10 -23.26
CA LEU A 189 -14.13 1.48 -21.97
C LEU A 189 -14.19 3.00 -21.72
N GLN A 190 -13.93 3.81 -22.75
CA GLN A 190 -14.04 5.27 -22.69
C GLN A 190 -15.49 5.76 -22.57
N GLY A 191 -16.46 4.98 -23.08
CA GLY A 191 -17.88 5.26 -22.93
C GLY A 191 -18.44 4.92 -21.54
N MET A 192 -17.71 4.15 -20.72
CA MET A 192 -18.13 3.78 -19.38
C MET A 192 -17.90 4.90 -18.35
N PRO A 193 -18.75 5.01 -17.31
CA PRO A 193 -18.53 5.96 -16.23
C PRO A 193 -17.24 5.63 -15.48
N ILE A 194 -16.36 6.62 -15.33
CA ILE A 194 -15.07 6.43 -14.65
C ILE A 194 -15.30 6.11 -13.16
N PRO A 195 -14.85 4.93 -12.68
CA PRO A 195 -14.93 4.57 -11.27
C PRO A 195 -14.20 5.58 -10.38
N ARG A 196 -14.64 5.75 -9.14
CA ARG A 196 -14.00 6.68 -8.20
C ARG A 196 -12.52 6.35 -7.98
N GLN A 197 -12.20 5.06 -7.98
CA GLN A 197 -10.86 4.53 -7.78
C GLN A 197 -9.90 4.89 -8.92
N CYS A 198 -10.44 5.13 -10.12
CA CYS A 198 -9.67 5.55 -11.29
C CYS A 198 -9.40 7.07 -11.31
N LYS A 199 -9.93 7.85 -10.36
CA LYS A 199 -9.71 9.30 -10.27
C LYS A 199 -8.41 9.58 -9.52
N CYS A 200 -7.27 9.32 -10.17
CA CYS A 200 -5.96 9.49 -9.57
C CYS A 200 -5.53 10.97 -9.51
N LYS A 201 -4.84 11.37 -8.43
CA LYS A 201 -4.23 12.70 -8.27
C LYS A 201 -2.88 12.77 -9.03
N GLY A 202 -2.88 12.42 -10.32
CA GLY A 202 -1.67 12.36 -11.16
C GLY A 202 -1.80 11.33 -12.28
N CYS A 203 -0.80 11.25 -13.17
CA CYS A 203 -0.73 10.21 -14.21
C CYS A 203 -0.32 8.87 -13.59
N CYS A 204 -1.09 7.81 -13.85
CA CYS A 204 -0.81 6.43 -13.42
C CYS A 204 0.42 5.81 -14.12
N ASN A 205 0.91 6.43 -15.20
CA ASN A 205 2.15 6.09 -15.92
C ASN A 205 3.44 5.96 -15.06
N GLY A 206 3.39 6.22 -13.76
CA GLY A 206 4.46 5.91 -12.79
C GLY A 206 4.47 4.47 -12.26
N VAL A 207 3.40 3.70 -12.42
CA VAL A 207 3.30 2.29 -11.96
C VAL A 207 3.99 1.33 -12.94
N CYS A 208 3.91 1.61 -14.24
CA CYS A 208 4.48 0.74 -15.28
C CYS A 208 5.98 0.93 -15.52
N ASN A 209 6.51 2.11 -15.17
CA ASN A 209 7.94 2.39 -15.24
C ASN A 209 8.50 2.35 -13.83
N GLY A 210 8.81 1.15 -13.34
CA GLY A 210 9.37 0.90 -12.00
C GLY A 210 10.35 1.99 -11.56
N LYS A 211 9.83 2.98 -10.84
CA LYS A 211 10.66 4.02 -10.24
C LYS A 211 11.28 3.41 -9.00
N LYS A 212 12.57 3.06 -9.13
CA LYS A 212 13.48 2.84 -8.01
C LYS A 212 13.25 3.93 -6.94
N PRO A 213 13.28 3.59 -5.64
CA PRO A 213 12.94 4.53 -4.56
C PRO A 213 13.92 5.72 -4.59
N GLY A 214 13.41 6.86 -5.05
CA GLY A 214 14.18 8.08 -5.22
C GLY A 214 14.31 8.85 -3.92
N LYS A 215 15.50 8.71 -3.29
CA LYS A 215 16.25 9.67 -2.46
C LYS A 215 15.48 10.71 -1.62
N LYS A 216 15.80 10.66 -0.32
CA LYS A 216 15.56 11.63 0.78
C LYS A 216 15.57 13.12 0.39
N PRO A 217 14.80 13.97 1.11
CA PRO A 217 14.64 15.39 0.78
C PRO A 217 15.88 16.24 1.09
N GLY A 218 16.26 17.03 0.07
CA GLY A 218 16.74 18.42 0.12
C GLY A 218 17.72 18.86 1.21
N LYS A 219 19.01 18.92 0.87
CA LYS A 219 20.01 19.72 1.60
C LYS A 219 20.27 21.03 0.84
N GLY A 220 20.03 22.16 1.51
CA GLY A 220 20.88 23.36 1.41
C GLY A 220 20.72 24.27 0.18
N LYS A 221 20.02 25.38 0.44
CA LYS A 221 20.07 26.70 -0.20
C LYS A 221 21.26 26.96 -1.15
N GLY A 222 20.93 27.36 -2.38
CA GLY A 222 21.89 27.89 -3.35
C GLY A 222 22.55 29.19 -2.88
N LYS A 223 23.87 29.28 -3.09
CA LYS A 223 24.60 30.54 -3.20
C LYS A 223 25.03 30.72 -4.67
N LYS A 224 24.87 31.95 -5.15
CA LYS A 224 25.16 32.42 -6.52
C LYS A 224 26.57 32.09 -6.98
N LYS A 225 26.69 31.79 -8.28
CA LYS A 225 27.94 31.70 -9.06
C LYS A 225 28.77 32.97 -8.94
N GLU A 226 30.06 32.81 -8.73
CA GLU A 226 31.09 33.80 -9.04
C GLU A 226 31.72 33.41 -10.40
N LYS A 227 31.89 34.37 -11.31
CA LYS A 227 32.51 34.17 -12.62
C LYS A 227 34.03 34.19 -12.45
N ASP A 228 34.71 33.08 -12.75
CA ASP A 228 36.18 33.07 -12.87
C ASP A 228 36.59 33.36 -14.32
N HIS A 229 37.38 34.41 -14.49
CA HIS A 229 37.98 34.86 -15.73
C HIS A 229 39.36 34.22 -15.86
N ARG A 230 39.44 33.04 -16.47
CA ARG A 230 40.71 32.47 -16.94
C ARG A 230 40.60 32.10 -18.41
N GLY A 231 41.13 32.98 -19.24
CA GLY A 231 41.33 32.73 -20.66
C GLY A 231 42.45 31.71 -20.86
N ALA A 232 42.20 30.75 -21.75
CA ALA A 232 43.22 30.01 -22.45
C ALA A 232 42.80 29.97 -23.91
N SER A 233 43.60 30.64 -24.74
CA SER A 233 43.51 30.71 -26.19
C SER A 233 43.62 29.32 -26.81
N ALA A 234 42.59 28.88 -27.53
CA ALA A 234 42.72 27.87 -28.56
C ALA A 234 42.73 28.60 -29.91
N GLY A 235 43.86 28.58 -30.60
CA GLY A 235 44.04 29.18 -31.92
C GLY A 235 43.16 28.50 -32.98
N PRO A 236 43.04 29.12 -34.18
CA PRO A 236 42.17 28.62 -35.23
C PRO A 236 42.64 27.26 -35.79
N PRO A 237 41.71 26.42 -36.30
CA PRO A 237 42.02 25.08 -36.76
C PRO A 237 42.84 25.08 -38.06
N PRO A 238 43.71 24.08 -38.27
CA PRO A 238 44.53 23.98 -39.47
C PRO A 238 43.69 23.62 -40.71
N ASP A 239 44.09 24.21 -41.81
CA ASP A 239 43.58 24.08 -43.16
C ASP A 239 43.96 22.74 -43.80
N LYS A 240 42.99 22.13 -44.49
CA LYS A 240 43.16 20.88 -45.23
C LYS A 240 44.03 21.11 -46.47
N SER A 241 45.25 20.58 -46.49
CA SER A 241 45.99 20.34 -47.75
C SER A 241 46.99 19.18 -47.65
N GLY A 242 46.91 18.29 -48.65
CA GLY A 242 47.90 17.26 -49.02
C GLY A 242 47.82 15.95 -48.24
N SER A 243 47.94 14.76 -48.83
CA SER A 243 47.99 14.24 -50.22
C SER A 243 47.67 12.76 -50.15
#